data_AF-A0A517WZ70-F1
#
_entry.id   AF-A0A517WZ70-F1
#
_cell.length_a   1.000
_cell.length_b   1.000
_cell.length_c   1.000
_cell.angle_alpha   90.00
_cell.angle_beta   90.00
_cell.angle_gamma   90.00
#
_symmetry.space_group_name_H-M   'P 1'
#
loop_
_entity.id
_entity.type
_entity.pdbx_description
1 polymer ?
#
loop_
_entity_poly.entity_id
_entity_poly.type
_entity_poly.pdbx_seq_one_letter_code
_entity_poly.pdbx_strand_id
1 'polypeptide(L)'
;MNQYIKKVDQLAAAPMFFGTVLFLVFFAGTLHLFNVESPGIALDICNWCLFLIYPLFIIEAVIHIALGSPRWKFNLLYCLIPPLRICARDQMTGRAIWFPILAWQEVTPEFRERIRKSFSVPLLLIALLVLPLFAVELYWQKQIESSAMLADLTAIATGFIWFAFTLEFIVMISIEEKRLEYCRKHWIDLAVICLPMIAFMRALRITGLLRLQQLTKSARVFRLKSLIMKLYRAMLVLEVVNRLIHRNPEKSIARLEVLLAEKEKEVEEIKKGISALSERIAMNTLPHSEISEQQGTQRENRRAA
;
A
#
# COMPACT_ATOMS: atom_id res chain seq x y z
N MET A 1 17.99 21.23 -26.75
CA MET A 1 17.55 21.14 -25.33
C MET A 1 17.02 19.74 -24.99
N ASN A 2 16.00 19.22 -25.68
CA ASN A 2 15.38 17.91 -25.36
C ASN A 2 16.33 16.70 -25.39
N GLN A 3 17.30 16.66 -26.30
CA GLN A 3 18.27 15.54 -26.36
C GLN A 3 19.22 15.52 -25.16
N TYR A 4 19.62 16.69 -24.65
CA TYR A 4 20.50 16.78 -23.47
C TYR A 4 19.77 16.36 -22.20
N ILE A 5 18.50 16.79 -22.04
CA ILE A 5 17.66 16.36 -20.91
C ILE A 5 17.52 14.84 -20.89
N LYS A 6 17.24 14.22 -22.04
CA LYS A 6 17.12 12.76 -22.14
C LYS A 6 18.43 12.02 -21.81
N LYS A 7 19.58 12.51 -22.30
CA LYS A 7 20.88 11.90 -21.99
C LYS A 7 21.23 12.01 -20.50
N VAL A 8 20.98 13.17 -19.90
CA VAL A 8 21.21 13.39 -18.47
C VAL A 8 20.31 12.49 -17.63
N ASP A 9 19.01 12.38 -17.98
CA ASP A 9 18.07 11.51 -17.27
C ASP A 9 18.46 10.03 -17.38
N GLN A 10 18.88 9.58 -18.56
CA GLN A 10 19.35 8.21 -18.77
C GLN A 10 20.62 7.88 -17.97
N LEU A 11 21.58 8.82 -17.91
CA LEU A 11 22.83 8.63 -17.17
C LEU A 11 22.60 8.70 -15.64
N ALA A 12 21.74 9.61 -15.20
CA ALA A 12 21.45 9.83 -13.79
C ALA A 12 20.53 8.74 -13.19
N ALA A 13 19.73 8.05 -14.01
CA ALA A 13 18.72 7.09 -13.51
C ALA A 13 19.30 5.98 -12.61
N ALA A 14 20.38 5.33 -13.04
CA ALA A 14 21.02 4.27 -12.26
C ALA A 14 21.64 4.77 -10.94
N PRO A 15 22.56 5.75 -10.93
CA PRO A 15 23.15 6.25 -9.69
C PRO A 15 22.09 6.85 -8.75
N MET A 16 21.05 7.48 -9.30
CA MET A 16 19.93 7.98 -8.50
C MET A 16 19.14 6.87 -7.84
N PHE A 17 18.81 5.81 -8.57
CA PHE A 17 18.08 4.69 -8.01
C PHE A 17 18.84 4.06 -6.84
N PHE A 18 20.12 3.72 -7.03
CA PHE A 18 20.93 3.12 -5.98
C PHE A 18 21.18 4.10 -4.83
N GLY A 19 21.46 5.37 -5.11
CA GLY A 19 21.61 6.41 -4.10
C GLY A 19 20.34 6.58 -3.26
N THR A 20 19.16 6.50 -3.87
CA THR A 20 17.88 6.61 -3.17
C THR A 20 17.56 5.38 -2.32
N VAL A 21 17.82 4.18 -2.85
CA VAL A 21 17.66 2.94 -2.07
C VAL A 21 18.60 2.96 -0.86
N LEU A 22 19.86 3.37 -1.07
CA LEU A 22 20.84 3.49 0.00
C LEU A 22 20.45 4.55 1.03
N PHE A 23 19.95 5.71 0.59
CA PHE A 23 19.36 6.72 1.46
C PHE A 23 18.23 6.13 2.31
N LEU A 24 17.32 5.37 1.69
CA LEU A 24 16.21 4.76 2.41
C LEU A 24 16.66 3.72 3.44
N VAL A 25 17.71 2.94 3.16
CA VAL A 25 18.32 2.00 4.12
C VAL A 25 18.89 2.74 5.33
N PHE A 26 19.70 3.77 5.12
CA PHE A 26 20.28 4.54 6.23
C PHE A 26 19.24 5.35 6.98
N PHE A 27 18.18 5.79 6.30
CA PHE A 27 17.06 6.45 6.94
C PHE A 27 16.28 5.48 7.84
N ALA A 28 16.01 4.25 7.37
CA ALA A 28 15.42 3.20 8.18
C ALA A 28 16.27 2.87 9.41
N GLY A 29 17.59 2.75 9.22
CA GLY A 29 18.55 2.58 10.31
C GLY A 29 18.45 3.72 11.32
N THR A 30 18.54 4.96 10.86
CA THR A 30 18.44 6.16 11.72
C THR A 30 17.12 6.18 12.50
N LEU A 31 15.99 5.89 11.86
CA LEU A 31 14.68 5.89 12.53
C LEU A 31 14.60 4.89 13.69
N HIS A 32 15.20 3.70 13.52
CA HIS A 32 15.08 2.61 14.49
C HIS A 32 16.22 2.57 15.52
N LEU A 33 17.45 2.90 15.12
CA LEU A 33 18.62 3.01 16.02
C LEU A 33 18.55 4.24 16.91
N PHE A 34 17.91 5.32 16.48
CA PHE A 34 17.77 6.54 17.29
C PHE A 34 17.05 6.30 18.63
N ASN A 35 16.27 5.23 18.75
CA ASN A 35 15.53 4.91 19.97
C ASN A 35 16.28 3.98 20.93
N VAL A 36 17.48 3.49 20.56
CA VAL A 36 18.33 2.69 21.43
C VAL A 36 19.09 3.65 22.36
N GLU A 37 19.12 3.35 23.68
CA GLU A 37 19.68 4.24 24.71
C GLU A 37 21.20 4.48 24.58
N SER A 38 21.90 3.63 23.83
CA SER A 38 23.30 3.83 23.47
C SER A 38 23.40 4.45 22.07
N PRO A 39 23.90 5.69 21.92
CA PRO A 39 24.30 6.21 20.62
C PRO A 39 25.54 5.43 20.16
N GLY A 40 25.30 4.27 19.56
CA GLY A 40 26.35 3.45 18.97
C GLY A 40 26.91 4.12 17.71
N ILE A 41 28.15 3.73 17.36
CA ILE A 41 28.84 4.12 16.12
C ILE A 41 27.94 3.89 14.87
N ALA A 42 27.05 2.91 14.92
CA ALA A 42 26.10 2.60 13.85
C ALA A 42 25.14 3.76 13.51
N LEU A 43 24.65 4.50 14.51
CA LEU A 43 23.76 5.64 14.30
C LEU A 43 24.51 6.80 13.63
N ASP A 44 25.74 7.05 14.07
CA ASP A 44 26.59 8.09 13.50
C ASP A 44 26.96 7.76 12.04
N ILE A 45 27.29 6.50 11.76
CA ILE A 45 27.50 6.02 10.38
C ILE A 45 26.26 6.29 9.53
N CYS A 46 25.05 5.93 10.00
CA CYS A 46 23.82 6.19 9.25
C CYS A 46 23.63 7.69 8.95
N ASN A 47 23.82 8.55 9.95
CA ASN A 47 23.66 9.99 9.80
C ASN A 47 24.69 10.60 8.83
N TRP A 48 25.96 10.19 8.93
CA TRP A 48 27.02 10.65 8.01
C TRP A 48 26.76 10.18 6.58
N CYS A 49 26.33 8.93 6.40
CA CYS A 49 25.94 8.43 5.09
C CYS A 49 24.76 9.21 4.51
N LEU A 50 23.72 9.50 5.31
CA LEU A 50 22.60 10.33 4.87
C LEU A 50 23.05 11.73 4.46
N PHE A 51 23.91 12.37 5.27
CA PHE A 51 24.46 13.69 4.98
C PHE A 51 25.29 13.69 3.68
N LEU A 52 26.09 12.66 3.44
CA LEU A 52 26.95 12.56 2.27
C LEU A 52 26.17 12.24 0.98
N ILE A 53 25.09 11.47 1.08
CA ILE A 53 24.23 11.14 -0.06
C ILE A 53 23.32 12.33 -0.43
N TYR A 54 22.90 13.16 0.53
CA TYR A 54 21.94 14.23 0.29
C TYR A 54 22.31 15.23 -0.82
N PRO A 55 23.58 15.72 -0.95
CA PRO A 55 24.02 16.58 -2.04
C PRO A 55 23.74 16.04 -3.45
N LEU A 56 23.71 14.71 -3.62
CA LEU A 56 23.43 14.06 -4.90
C LEU A 56 22.04 14.47 -5.44
N PHE A 57 21.02 14.56 -4.57
CA PHE A 57 19.67 15.00 -4.94
C PHE A 57 19.59 16.49 -5.23
N ILE A 58 20.36 17.31 -4.50
CA ILE A 58 20.44 18.76 -4.73
C ILE A 58 21.04 19.02 -6.12
N ILE A 59 22.15 18.35 -6.45
CA ILE A 59 22.84 18.50 -7.74
C ILE A 59 21.90 18.15 -8.89
N GLU A 60 21.15 17.05 -8.80
CA GLU A 60 20.16 16.69 -9.82
C GLU A 60 19.05 17.72 -9.97
N ALA A 61 18.50 18.20 -8.84
CA ALA A 61 17.47 19.23 -8.87
C ALA A 61 17.99 20.50 -9.57
N VAL A 62 19.21 20.95 -9.24
CA VAL A 62 19.86 22.12 -9.87
C VAL A 62 20.10 21.89 -11.36
N ILE A 63 20.62 20.72 -11.76
CA ILE A 63 20.88 20.40 -13.18
C ILE A 63 19.59 20.45 -13.99
N HIS A 64 18.49 19.86 -13.49
CA HIS A 64 17.23 19.86 -14.22
C HIS A 64 16.52 21.22 -14.24
N ILE A 65 16.68 22.03 -13.19
CA ILE A 65 16.22 23.43 -13.18
C ILE A 65 17.00 24.24 -14.23
N ALA A 66 18.33 24.11 -14.26
CA ALA A 66 19.19 24.79 -15.22
C ALA A 66 18.92 24.38 -16.68
N LEU A 67 18.55 23.11 -16.90
CA LEU A 67 18.16 22.58 -18.21
C LEU A 67 16.72 22.96 -18.64
N GLY A 68 15.95 23.63 -17.78
CA GLY A 68 14.57 24.05 -18.08
C GLY A 68 13.60 22.88 -18.23
N SER A 69 13.72 21.83 -17.40
CA SER A 69 12.88 20.64 -17.56
C SER A 69 11.39 20.94 -17.32
N PRO A 70 10.45 20.36 -18.10
CA PRO A 70 9.02 20.60 -17.94
C PRO A 70 8.46 20.22 -16.56
N ARG A 71 9.15 19.30 -15.86
CA ARG A 71 8.74 18.69 -14.60
C ARG A 71 9.59 19.10 -13.40
N TRP A 72 10.27 20.25 -13.46
CA TRP A 72 11.16 20.75 -12.40
C TRP A 72 10.55 20.72 -10.97
N LYS A 73 9.24 20.93 -10.81
CA LYS A 73 8.55 20.87 -9.51
C LYS A 73 8.68 19.51 -8.83
N PHE A 74 8.69 18.41 -9.60
CA PHE A 74 8.88 17.07 -9.05
C PHE A 74 10.31 16.86 -8.55
N ASN A 75 11.30 17.51 -9.14
CA ASN A 75 12.68 17.42 -8.67
C ASN A 75 12.89 18.16 -7.36
N LEU A 76 12.17 19.26 -7.15
CA LEU A 76 12.13 19.93 -5.85
C LEU A 76 11.47 19.03 -4.78
N LEU A 77 10.40 18.33 -5.16
CA LEU A 77 9.77 17.31 -4.30
C LEU A 77 10.73 16.16 -3.98
N TYR A 78 11.51 15.68 -4.96
CA TYR A 78 12.53 14.64 -4.75
C TYR A 78 13.68 15.14 -3.87
N CYS A 79 14.06 16.40 -3.96
CA CYS A 79 15.03 16.99 -3.04
C CYS A 79 14.51 17.05 -1.58
N LEU A 80 13.21 17.32 -1.41
CA LEU A 80 12.59 17.38 -0.09
C LEU A 80 12.30 15.99 0.49
N ILE A 81 11.88 15.05 -0.34
CA ILE A 81 11.55 13.67 0.01
C ILE A 81 12.32 12.73 -0.94
N PRO A 82 13.62 12.49 -0.68
CA PRO A 82 14.46 11.68 -1.55
C PRO A 82 13.90 10.29 -1.86
N PRO A 83 13.31 9.54 -0.91
CA PRO A 83 12.76 8.22 -1.19
C PRO A 83 11.74 8.20 -2.33
N LEU A 84 11.01 9.30 -2.57
CA LEU A 84 10.01 9.38 -3.64
C LEU A 84 10.63 9.37 -5.05
N ARG A 85 11.96 9.51 -5.17
CA ARG A 85 12.72 9.42 -6.41
C ARG A 85 12.87 7.99 -6.92
N ILE A 86 12.67 6.98 -6.06
CA ILE A 86 12.72 5.55 -6.45
C ILE A 86 11.69 5.31 -7.53
N CYS A 87 12.13 4.74 -8.66
CA CYS A 87 11.26 4.46 -9.80
C CYS A 87 10.52 5.71 -10.31
N ALA A 88 11.06 6.93 -10.15
CA ALA A 88 10.42 8.12 -10.67
C ALA A 88 10.29 8.05 -12.21
N ARG A 89 9.24 8.69 -12.72
CA ARG A 89 8.94 8.69 -14.14
C ARG A 89 9.89 9.62 -14.90
N ASP A 90 10.18 9.26 -16.14
CA ASP A 90 10.97 10.05 -17.11
C ASP A 90 10.55 11.53 -17.10
N GLN A 91 11.53 12.42 -17.08
CA GLN A 91 11.34 13.86 -17.03
C GLN A 91 10.72 14.42 -18.31
N MET A 92 10.94 13.75 -19.45
CA MET A 92 10.43 14.18 -20.75
C MET A 92 8.96 13.79 -20.94
N THR A 93 8.63 12.50 -20.81
CA THR A 93 7.30 11.99 -21.13
C THR A 93 6.44 11.73 -19.90
N GLY A 94 7.07 11.39 -18.77
CA GLY A 94 6.38 10.89 -17.58
C GLY A 94 5.67 9.56 -17.79
N ARG A 95 6.07 8.79 -18.82
CA ARG A 95 5.45 7.49 -19.17
C ARG A 95 6.36 6.30 -18.92
N ALA A 96 7.68 6.51 -18.91
CA ALA A 96 8.65 5.46 -18.64
C ALA A 96 9.20 5.56 -17.20
N ILE A 97 9.56 4.41 -16.63
CA ILE A 97 10.23 4.27 -15.34
C ILE A 97 11.51 3.45 -15.57
N TRP A 98 12.57 3.79 -14.84
CA TRP A 98 13.79 3.00 -14.83
C TRP A 98 13.77 1.95 -13.71
N PHE A 99 14.05 0.70 -14.07
CA PHE A 99 14.27 -0.41 -13.13
C PHE A 99 15.68 -0.98 -13.31
N PRO A 100 16.33 -1.46 -12.23
CA PRO A 100 17.70 -1.97 -12.29
C PRO A 100 17.87 -3.21 -13.20
N ILE A 101 16.84 -4.07 -13.27
CA ILE A 101 16.90 -5.32 -14.06
C ILE A 101 16.27 -5.14 -15.45
N LEU A 102 15.23 -4.29 -15.55
CA LEU A 102 14.40 -4.16 -16.76
C LEU A 102 14.73 -2.91 -17.58
N ALA A 103 15.69 -2.10 -17.12
CA ALA A 103 16.04 -0.79 -17.66
C ALA A 103 14.81 0.13 -17.78
N TRP A 104 14.81 1.02 -18.78
CA TRP A 104 13.67 1.91 -19.06
C TRP A 104 12.50 1.11 -19.64
N GLN A 105 11.37 1.12 -18.93
CA GLN A 105 10.13 0.47 -19.35
C GLN A 105 8.96 1.45 -19.29
N GLU A 106 8.04 1.35 -20.25
CA GLU A 106 6.79 2.11 -20.19
C GLU A 106 5.82 1.52 -19.18
N VAL A 107 5.10 2.39 -18.48
CA VAL A 107 4.16 2.00 -17.43
C VAL A 107 2.82 1.58 -18.03
N THR A 108 2.80 0.41 -18.68
CA THR A 108 1.60 -0.23 -19.23
C THR A 108 0.82 -0.98 -18.13
N PRO A 109 -0.50 -1.19 -18.28
CA PRO A 109 -1.31 -1.92 -17.29
C PRO A 109 -0.77 -3.33 -17.01
N GLU A 110 -0.28 -4.02 -18.03
CA GLU A 110 0.35 -5.34 -17.90
C GLU A 110 1.63 -5.28 -17.06
N PHE A 111 2.44 -4.24 -17.24
CA PHE A 111 3.64 -4.02 -16.43
C PHE A 111 3.28 -3.78 -14.96
N ARG A 112 2.22 -3.00 -14.70
CA ARG A 112 1.72 -2.79 -13.32
C ARG A 112 1.34 -4.10 -12.67
N GLU A 113 0.63 -4.97 -13.38
CA GLU A 113 0.19 -6.26 -12.87
C GLU A 113 1.36 -7.21 -12.61
N ARG A 114 2.37 -7.23 -13.49
CA ARG A 114 3.60 -8.00 -13.27
C ARG A 114 4.33 -7.56 -12.00
N ILE A 115 4.54 -6.25 -11.82
CA ILE A 115 5.20 -5.73 -10.62
C ILE A 115 4.36 -6.01 -9.37
N ARG A 116 3.04 -5.82 -9.42
CA ARG A 116 2.11 -6.14 -8.33
C ARG A 116 2.27 -7.60 -7.89
N LYS A 117 2.29 -8.53 -8.84
CA LYS A 117 2.49 -9.96 -8.55
C LYS A 117 3.88 -10.23 -7.95
N SER A 118 4.94 -9.66 -8.53
CA SER A 118 6.31 -9.86 -8.04
C SER A 118 6.53 -9.35 -6.61
N PHE A 119 5.92 -8.24 -6.19
CA PHE A 119 6.05 -7.71 -4.83
C PHE A 119 5.08 -8.35 -3.82
N SER A 120 3.96 -8.92 -4.29
CA SER A 120 2.96 -9.54 -3.40
C SER A 120 3.49 -10.72 -2.57
N VAL A 121 4.41 -11.53 -3.13
CA VAL A 121 4.98 -12.70 -2.48
C VAL A 121 6.06 -12.31 -1.46
N PRO A 122 7.12 -11.57 -1.84
CA PRO A 122 8.16 -11.13 -0.91
C PRO A 122 7.59 -10.39 0.29
N LEU A 123 6.64 -9.47 0.10
CA LEU A 123 6.15 -8.71 1.23
C LEU A 123 5.21 -9.50 2.14
N LEU A 124 4.50 -10.51 1.65
CA LEU A 124 3.81 -11.41 2.57
C LEU A 124 4.80 -12.16 3.46
N LEU A 125 5.95 -12.60 2.92
CA LEU A 125 6.98 -13.26 3.73
C LEU A 125 7.53 -12.30 4.79
N ILE A 126 7.80 -11.05 4.42
CA ILE A 126 8.30 -10.03 5.35
C ILE A 126 7.24 -9.67 6.39
N ALA A 127 5.98 -9.53 5.98
CA ALA A 127 4.84 -9.34 6.86
C ALA A 127 4.72 -10.52 7.85
N LEU A 128 4.84 -11.76 7.38
CA LEU A 128 4.81 -12.93 8.24
C LEU A 128 5.98 -12.94 9.23
N LEU A 129 7.16 -12.45 8.82
CA LEU A 129 8.37 -12.33 9.66
C LEU A 129 8.22 -11.29 10.78
N VAL A 130 7.27 -10.36 10.67
CA VAL A 130 6.92 -9.45 11.78
C VAL A 130 6.47 -10.24 13.00
N LEU A 131 5.68 -11.31 12.81
CA LEU A 131 5.11 -12.08 13.92
C LEU A 131 6.18 -12.74 14.81
N PRO A 132 7.15 -13.51 14.30
CA PRO A 132 8.21 -14.07 15.12
C PRO A 132 9.11 -12.99 15.72
N LEU A 133 9.42 -11.91 14.97
CA LEU A 133 10.21 -10.79 15.53
C LEU A 133 9.50 -10.17 16.74
N PHE A 134 8.19 -9.94 16.62
CA PHE A 134 7.37 -9.41 17.69
C PHE A 134 7.25 -10.38 18.88
N ALA A 135 7.13 -11.69 18.62
CA ALA A 135 7.10 -12.70 19.67
C ALA A 135 8.41 -12.73 20.48
N VAL A 136 9.56 -12.62 19.80
CA VAL A 136 10.88 -12.54 20.46
C VAL A 136 10.97 -11.29 21.32
N GLU A 137 10.57 -10.13 20.80
CA GLU A 137 10.57 -8.87 21.55
C GLU A 137 9.72 -8.92 22.82
N LEU A 138 8.55 -9.58 22.76
CA LEU A 138 7.65 -9.70 23.91
C LEU A 138 8.18 -10.65 24.99
N TYR A 139 8.74 -11.78 24.58
CA TYR A 139 9.16 -12.83 25.52
C TYR A 139 10.53 -12.52 26.16
N TRP A 140 11.46 -11.97 25.38
CA TRP A 140 12.85 -11.69 25.81
C TRP A 140 13.14 -10.20 26.03
N GLN A 141 12.12 -9.41 26.39
CA GLN A 141 12.28 -7.97 26.56
C GLN A 141 13.42 -7.61 27.53
N LYS A 142 13.51 -8.31 28.67
CA LYS A 142 14.55 -8.07 29.69
C LYS A 142 15.96 -8.40 29.18
N GLN A 143 16.10 -9.43 28.36
CA GLN A 143 17.38 -9.86 27.80
C GLN A 143 17.84 -8.88 26.70
N ILE A 144 16.92 -8.40 25.89
CA ILE A 144 17.19 -7.36 24.88
C ILE A 144 17.64 -6.06 25.57
N GLU A 145 16.97 -5.66 26.65
CA GLU A 145 17.37 -4.49 27.44
C GLU A 145 18.73 -4.67 28.14
N SER A 146 19.10 -5.91 28.48
CA SER A 146 20.39 -6.21 29.14
C SER A 146 21.60 -6.22 28.20
N SER A 147 21.40 -6.39 26.90
CA SER A 147 22.49 -6.53 25.92
C SER A 147 22.32 -5.55 24.77
N ALA A 148 23.26 -4.60 24.67
CA ALA A 148 23.29 -3.60 23.60
C ALA A 148 23.27 -4.24 22.20
N MET A 149 23.98 -5.35 22.00
CA MET A 149 24.03 -6.04 20.70
C MET A 149 22.67 -6.63 20.29
N LEU A 150 21.89 -7.15 21.25
CA LEU A 150 20.55 -7.68 20.96
C LEU A 150 19.58 -6.54 20.66
N ALA A 151 19.66 -5.44 21.40
CA ALA A 151 18.86 -4.24 21.14
C ALA A 151 19.11 -3.68 19.73
N ASP A 152 20.38 -3.56 19.33
CA ASP A 152 20.76 -3.11 17.99
C ASP A 152 20.28 -4.07 16.90
N LEU A 153 20.46 -5.38 17.09
CA LEU A 153 20.02 -6.38 16.11
C LEU A 153 18.50 -6.36 15.93
N THR A 154 17.75 -6.26 17.02
CA THR A 154 16.29 -6.12 16.97
C THR A 154 15.90 -4.83 16.25
N ALA A 155 16.53 -3.70 16.57
CA ALA A 155 16.27 -2.42 15.90
C ALA A 155 16.56 -2.47 14.40
N ILE A 156 17.67 -3.11 14.00
CA ILE A 156 18.03 -3.32 12.59
C ILE A 156 17.01 -4.22 11.90
N ALA A 157 16.57 -5.31 12.54
CA ALA A 157 15.56 -6.20 12.01
C ALA A 157 14.20 -5.48 11.81
N THR A 158 13.76 -4.70 12.79
CA THR A 158 12.55 -3.87 12.65
C THR A 158 12.73 -2.82 11.56
N GLY A 159 13.90 -2.20 11.46
CA GLY A 159 14.23 -1.22 10.41
C GLY A 159 14.25 -1.85 9.01
N PHE A 160 14.73 -3.09 8.88
CA PHE A 160 14.69 -3.84 7.63
C PHE A 160 13.26 -4.14 7.18
N ILE A 161 12.39 -4.54 8.10
CA ILE A 161 10.96 -4.73 7.83
C ILE A 161 10.34 -3.41 7.36
N TRP A 162 10.57 -2.31 8.07
CA TRP A 162 10.08 -0.99 7.68
C TRP A 162 10.60 -0.58 6.31
N PHE A 163 11.89 -0.80 6.03
CA PHE A 163 12.52 -0.53 4.74
C PHE A 163 11.79 -1.28 3.62
N ALA A 164 11.51 -2.57 3.80
CA ALA A 164 10.84 -3.38 2.79
C ALA A 164 9.40 -2.91 2.51
N PHE A 165 8.61 -2.63 3.57
CA PHE A 165 7.26 -2.06 3.42
C PHE A 165 7.31 -0.70 2.72
N THR A 166 8.24 0.16 3.12
CA THR A 166 8.40 1.50 2.54
C THR A 166 8.82 1.44 1.08
N LEU A 167 9.79 0.58 0.76
CA LEU A 167 10.27 0.39 -0.61
C LEU A 167 9.14 -0.10 -1.51
N GLU A 168 8.38 -1.12 -1.10
CA GLU A 168 7.24 -1.60 -1.87
C GLU A 168 6.22 -0.49 -2.09
N PHE A 169 5.81 0.19 -1.03
CA PHE A 169 4.81 1.24 -1.11
C PHE A 169 5.25 2.36 -2.06
N ILE A 170 6.51 2.76 -2.02
CA ILE A 170 7.10 3.76 -2.91
C ILE A 170 7.14 3.28 -4.37
N VAL A 171 7.54 2.03 -4.61
CA VAL A 171 7.55 1.46 -5.97
C VAL A 171 6.11 1.44 -6.51
N MET A 172 5.15 1.00 -5.70
CA MET A 172 3.78 0.82 -6.12
C MET A 172 3.06 2.15 -6.38
N ILE A 173 3.25 3.15 -5.52
CA ILE A 173 2.71 4.51 -5.73
C ILE A 173 3.34 5.19 -6.95
N SER A 174 4.61 4.90 -7.30
CA SER A 174 5.26 5.52 -8.46
C SER A 174 4.70 4.99 -9.79
N ILE A 175 4.37 3.71 -9.82
CA ILE A 175 3.77 3.02 -10.96
C ILE A 175 2.32 3.44 -11.16
N GLU A 176 1.56 3.63 -10.08
CA GLU A 176 0.14 3.98 -10.16
C GLU A 176 -0.08 5.39 -10.76
N GLU A 177 -1.11 5.55 -11.59
CA GLU A 177 -1.45 6.87 -12.16
C GLU A 177 -2.06 7.80 -11.12
N LYS A 178 -2.97 7.28 -10.30
CA LYS A 178 -3.71 8.03 -9.29
C LYS A 178 -3.13 7.79 -7.90
N ARG A 179 -1.97 8.39 -7.64
CA ARG A 179 -1.20 8.26 -6.38
C ARG A 179 -2.06 8.46 -5.12
N LEU A 180 -2.93 9.46 -5.11
CA LEU A 180 -3.80 9.76 -3.96
C LEU A 180 -4.87 8.71 -3.73
N GLU A 181 -5.45 8.16 -4.80
CA GLU A 181 -6.43 7.08 -4.71
C GLU A 181 -5.77 5.81 -4.16
N TYR A 182 -4.54 5.54 -4.61
CA TYR A 182 -3.71 4.45 -4.10
C TYR A 182 -3.44 4.59 -2.60
N CYS A 183 -3.01 5.77 -2.13
CA CYS A 183 -2.78 6.03 -0.70
C CYS A 183 -4.05 5.83 0.15
N ARG A 184 -5.23 6.20 -0.37
CA ARG A 184 -6.50 5.99 0.34
C ARG A 184 -6.87 4.51 0.43
N LYS A 185 -6.62 3.75 -0.64
CA LYS A 185 -6.86 2.31 -0.67
C LYS A 185 -5.90 1.54 0.25
N HIS A 186 -4.64 1.97 0.31
CA HIS A 186 -3.56 1.37 1.11
C HIS A 186 -3.19 2.24 2.32
N TRP A 187 -4.20 2.72 3.05
CA TRP A 187 -3.98 3.64 4.18
C TRP A 187 -3.26 2.96 5.35
N ILE A 188 -3.39 1.64 5.51
CA ILE A 188 -2.70 0.86 6.56
C ILE A 188 -1.19 0.87 6.30
N ASP A 189 -0.77 0.50 5.09
CA ASP A 189 0.62 0.50 4.64
C ASP A 189 1.24 1.89 4.83
N LEU A 190 0.50 2.96 4.47
CA LEU A 190 0.93 4.34 4.68
C LEU A 190 1.08 4.68 6.18
N ALA A 191 0.15 4.25 7.03
CA ALA A 191 0.19 4.52 8.47
C ALA A 191 1.38 3.83 9.14
N VAL A 192 1.68 2.59 8.75
CA VAL A 192 2.88 1.85 9.18
C VAL A 192 4.14 2.61 8.81
N ILE A 193 4.24 3.12 7.58
CA ILE A 193 5.41 3.89 7.14
C ILE A 193 5.53 5.22 7.91
N CYS A 194 4.42 5.93 8.09
CA CYS A 194 4.42 7.27 8.70
C CYS A 194 4.59 7.28 10.23
N LEU A 195 4.16 6.24 10.95
CA LEU A 195 4.22 6.22 12.42
C LEU A 195 5.64 6.44 13.00
N PRO A 196 6.67 5.67 12.58
CA PRO A 196 8.03 5.86 13.08
C PRO A 196 8.60 7.22 12.67
N MET A 197 8.23 7.75 11.50
CA MET A 197 8.62 9.10 11.07
C MET A 197 8.04 10.18 12.00
N ILE A 198 6.78 10.04 12.43
CA ILE A 198 6.15 10.97 13.38
C ILE A 198 6.85 10.91 14.74
N ALA A 199 7.21 9.70 15.20
CA ALA A 199 7.98 9.51 16.43
C ALA A 199 9.34 10.22 16.36
N PHE A 200 10.04 10.05 15.24
CA PHE A 200 11.34 10.68 14.97
C PHE A 200 11.28 12.21 14.87
N MET A 201 10.34 12.77 14.10
CA MET A 201 10.15 14.22 13.98
C MET A 201 9.88 14.88 15.33
N ARG A 202 9.12 14.22 16.20
CA ARG A 202 8.87 14.71 17.56
C ARG A 202 10.15 14.71 18.39
N ALA A 203 10.99 13.69 18.26
CA ALA A 203 12.25 13.62 18.97
C ALA A 203 13.23 14.72 18.51
N LEU A 204 13.30 15.02 17.21
CA LEU A 204 14.13 16.11 16.67
C LEU A 204 13.69 17.50 17.15
N ARG A 205 12.38 17.77 17.23
CA ARG A 205 11.89 19.04 17.79
C ARG A 205 12.33 19.23 19.23
N ILE A 206 12.36 18.14 19.98
CA ILE A 206 12.74 18.18 21.39
C ILE A 206 14.23 18.49 21.51
N THR A 207 15.13 17.88 20.72
CA THR A 207 16.57 18.20 20.76
C THR A 207 16.89 19.64 20.30
N GLY A 208 16.15 20.17 19.32
CA GLY A 208 16.32 21.54 18.83
C GLY A 208 15.81 22.63 19.80
N LEU A 209 14.73 22.37 20.55
CA LEU A 209 14.15 23.30 21.53
C LEU A 209 14.71 23.13 22.96
N LEU A 210 15.38 22.01 23.25
CA LEU A 210 15.92 21.68 24.58
C LEU A 210 17.13 22.52 25.01
N ARG A 211 17.72 23.37 24.16
CA ARG A 211 18.76 24.29 24.61
C ARG A 211 18.23 25.47 25.44
N LEU A 212 16.93 25.74 25.42
CA LEU A 212 16.42 26.97 26.05
C LEU A 212 15.51 26.75 27.26
N GLN A 213 14.60 25.76 27.30
CA GLN A 213 13.63 25.71 28.40
C GLN A 213 13.18 24.29 28.80
N GLN A 214 13.68 23.84 29.94
CA GLN A 214 12.98 23.05 30.97
C GLN A 214 12.77 21.53 30.77
N LEU A 215 13.49 20.80 31.62
CA LEU A 215 13.49 19.36 31.93
C LEU A 215 12.17 18.78 32.51
N THR A 216 11.06 19.53 32.55
CA THR A 216 9.86 19.13 33.33
C THR A 216 8.82 18.32 32.55
N LYS A 217 9.01 18.04 31.25
CA LYS A 217 8.04 17.27 30.43
C LYS A 217 8.60 15.99 29.79
N SER A 218 9.76 15.51 30.22
CA SER A 218 10.40 14.31 29.66
C SER A 218 9.56 13.04 29.87
N ALA A 219 8.95 12.86 31.04
CA ALA A 219 8.17 11.65 31.37
C ALA A 219 6.96 11.41 30.44
N ARG A 220 6.29 12.49 30.00
CA ARG A 220 5.13 12.37 29.09
C ARG A 220 5.56 11.98 27.68
N VAL A 221 6.71 12.46 27.23
CA VAL A 221 7.26 12.13 25.91
C VAL A 221 7.68 10.68 25.86
N PHE A 222 8.38 10.16 26.87
CA PHE A 222 8.75 8.74 26.92
C PHE A 222 7.54 7.80 26.92
N ARG A 223 6.49 8.14 27.69
CA ARG A 223 5.23 7.39 27.68
C ARG A 223 4.57 7.41 26.30
N LEU A 224 4.49 8.58 25.65
CA LEU A 224 3.88 8.72 24.33
C LEU A 224 4.70 8.04 23.23
N LYS A 225 6.03 8.04 23.32
CA LYS A 225 6.93 7.26 22.46
C LYS A 225 6.65 5.76 22.58
N SER A 226 6.58 5.24 23.80
CA SER A 226 6.25 3.83 24.05
C SER A 226 4.87 3.46 23.50
N LEU A 227 3.88 4.36 23.64
CA LEU A 227 2.55 4.16 23.06
C LEU A 227 2.56 4.14 21.52
N ILE A 228 3.29 5.07 20.88
CA ILE A 228 3.42 5.10 19.41
C ILE A 228 4.10 3.81 18.92
N MET A 229 5.15 3.34 19.58
CA MET A 229 5.81 2.08 19.19
C MET A 229 4.89 0.88 19.37
N LYS A 230 4.08 0.84 20.44
CA LYS A 230 3.05 -0.20 20.63
C LYS A 230 1.98 -0.15 19.54
N LEU A 231 1.51 1.05 19.17
CA LEU A 231 0.55 1.24 18.09
C LEU A 231 1.13 0.85 16.74
N TYR A 232 2.40 1.20 16.47
CA TYR A 232 3.11 0.78 15.26
C TYR A 232 3.15 -0.74 15.14
N ARG A 233 3.48 -1.43 16.24
CA ARG A 233 3.49 -2.90 16.29
C ARG A 233 2.10 -3.49 16.03
N ALA A 234 1.06 -2.95 16.66
CA ALA A 234 -0.31 -3.37 16.41
C ALA A 234 -0.74 -3.12 14.95
N MET A 235 -0.33 -1.98 14.37
CA MET A 235 -0.58 -1.62 12.99
C MET A 235 0.11 -2.58 12.02
N LEU A 236 1.37 -2.93 12.28
CA LEU A 236 2.11 -3.93 11.51
C LEU A 236 1.39 -5.28 11.53
N VAL A 237 0.99 -5.79 12.70
CA VAL A 237 0.24 -7.05 12.79
C VAL A 237 -1.09 -6.97 12.04
N LEU A 238 -1.80 -5.84 12.15
CA LEU A 238 -3.02 -5.60 11.39
C LEU A 238 -2.77 -5.61 9.88
N GLU A 239 -1.65 -5.06 9.42
CA GLU A 239 -1.23 -5.11 8.02
C GLU A 239 -0.99 -6.54 7.55
N VAL A 240 -0.31 -7.37 8.37
CA VAL A 240 -0.13 -8.81 8.09
C VAL A 240 -1.48 -9.48 7.87
N VAL A 241 -2.42 -9.27 8.79
CA VAL A 241 -3.78 -9.83 8.72
C VAL A 241 -4.52 -9.33 7.49
N ASN A 242 -4.51 -8.02 7.26
CA ASN A 242 -5.17 -7.38 6.12
C ASN A 242 -4.65 -7.94 4.79
N ARG A 243 -3.33 -8.09 4.66
CA ARG A 243 -2.67 -8.62 3.47
C ARG A 243 -2.92 -10.11 3.29
N LEU A 244 -3.01 -10.91 4.36
CA LEU A 244 -3.42 -12.31 4.28
C LEU A 244 -4.87 -12.45 3.78
N ILE A 245 -5.78 -11.60 4.25
CA ILE A 245 -7.20 -11.64 3.88
C ILE A 245 -7.41 -11.24 2.41
N HIS A 246 -6.79 -10.14 1.97
CA HIS A 246 -7.01 -9.59 0.62
C HIS A 246 -6.26 -10.36 -0.50
N ARG A 247 -5.34 -11.27 -0.16
CA ARG A 247 -4.55 -12.02 -1.14
C ARG A 247 -5.24 -13.26 -1.73
N ASN A 248 -6.46 -13.59 -1.33
CA ASN A 248 -7.22 -14.69 -1.92
C ASN A 248 -8.34 -14.23 -2.89
N PRO A 249 -8.11 -13.31 -3.86
CA PRO A 249 -9.16 -12.92 -4.80
C PRO A 249 -9.60 -14.09 -5.69
N GLU A 250 -8.75 -15.08 -5.95
CA GLU A 250 -9.13 -16.29 -6.70
C GLU A 250 -10.13 -17.16 -5.95
N LYS A 251 -9.96 -17.36 -4.63
CA LYS A 251 -10.99 -18.00 -3.81
C LYS A 251 -12.24 -17.14 -3.68
N SER A 252 -12.09 -15.81 -3.69
CA SER A 252 -13.23 -14.89 -3.71
C SER A 252 -14.01 -14.98 -5.03
N ILE A 253 -13.34 -15.04 -6.17
CA ILE A 253 -13.96 -15.23 -7.49
C ILE A 253 -14.62 -16.60 -7.56
N ALA A 254 -13.92 -17.67 -7.19
CA ALA A 254 -14.51 -19.02 -7.16
C ALA A 254 -15.74 -19.10 -6.24
N ARG A 255 -15.73 -18.42 -5.08
CA ARG A 255 -16.91 -18.31 -4.22
C ARG A 255 -18.04 -17.50 -4.87
N LEU A 256 -17.72 -16.39 -5.53
CA LEU A 256 -18.69 -15.54 -6.20
C LEU A 256 -19.31 -16.23 -7.42
N GLU A 257 -18.54 -17.03 -8.17
CA GLU A 257 -19.03 -17.87 -9.26
C GLU A 257 -19.94 -18.99 -8.75
N VAL A 258 -19.58 -19.64 -7.64
CA VAL A 258 -20.45 -20.63 -6.98
C VAL A 258 -21.76 -19.98 -6.49
N LEU A 259 -21.68 -18.81 -5.87
CA LEU A 259 -22.85 -18.03 -5.44
C LEU A 259 -23.72 -17.60 -6.63
N LEU A 260 -23.11 -17.19 -7.75
CA LEU A 260 -23.83 -16.83 -8.97
C LEU A 260 -24.59 -18.03 -9.52
N ALA A 261 -23.95 -19.19 -9.62
CA ALA A 261 -24.56 -20.42 -10.10
C ALA A 261 -25.71 -20.91 -9.20
N GLU A 262 -25.60 -20.73 -7.87
CA GLU A 262 -26.67 -21.04 -6.92
C GLU A 262 -27.86 -20.09 -7.09
N LYS A 263 -27.62 -18.79 -7.25
CA LYS A 263 -28.68 -17.80 -7.46
C LYS A 263 -29.37 -17.92 -8.82
N GLU A 264 -28.64 -18.29 -9.87
CA GLU A 264 -29.25 -18.60 -11.17
C GLU A 264 -30.22 -19.78 -11.08
N LYS A 265 -29.89 -20.82 -10.30
CA LYS A 265 -30.81 -21.94 -10.05
C LYS A 265 -32.06 -21.52 -9.29
N GLU A 266 -31.93 -20.71 -8.24
CA GLU A 266 -33.10 -20.16 -7.51
C GLU A 266 -34.02 -19.37 -8.46
N VAL A 267 -33.43 -18.55 -9.35
CA VAL A 267 -34.19 -17.79 -10.35
C VAL A 267 -34.89 -18.71 -11.35
N GLU A 268 -34.24 -19.78 -11.81
CA GLU A 268 -34.80 -20.79 -12.70
C GLU A 268 -36.02 -21.48 -12.07
N GLU A 269 -35.93 -21.86 -10.79
CA GLU A 269 -37.02 -22.49 -10.04
C GLU A 269 -38.19 -21.53 -9.84
N ILE A 270 -37.93 -20.27 -9.50
CA ILE A 270 -38.96 -19.24 -9.40
C ILE A 270 -39.66 -19.03 -10.75
N LYS A 271 -38.91 -18.97 -11.85
CA LYS A 271 -39.49 -18.87 -13.20
C LYS A 271 -40.40 -20.05 -13.54
N LYS A 272 -39.98 -21.28 -13.22
CA LYS A 272 -40.81 -22.48 -13.39
C LYS A 272 -42.08 -22.44 -12.53
N GLY A 273 -41.96 -21.94 -11.30
CA GLY A 273 -43.10 -21.70 -10.43
C GLY A 273 -44.10 -20.72 -11.05
N ILE A 274 -43.61 -19.58 -11.54
CA ILE A 274 -44.42 -18.57 -12.23
C ILE A 274 -45.09 -19.17 -13.47
N SER A 275 -44.36 -19.91 -14.31
CA SER A 275 -44.93 -20.50 -15.52
C SER A 275 -46.02 -21.53 -15.21
N ALA A 276 -45.80 -22.42 -14.23
CA ALA A 276 -46.78 -23.41 -13.81
C ALA A 276 -48.04 -22.77 -13.19
N LEU A 277 -47.87 -21.71 -12.39
CA LEU A 277 -48.99 -20.92 -11.88
C LEU A 277 -49.73 -20.20 -13.00
N SER A 278 -49.02 -19.61 -13.97
CA SER A 278 -49.62 -18.93 -15.12
C SER A 278 -50.42 -19.89 -16.01
N GLU A 279 -49.92 -21.11 -16.23
CA GLU A 279 -50.59 -22.15 -17.00
C GLU A 279 -51.82 -22.68 -16.25
N ARG A 280 -51.73 -22.87 -14.93
CA ARG A 280 -52.91 -23.19 -14.09
C ARG A 280 -53.96 -22.09 -14.13
N ILE A 281 -53.56 -20.82 -14.08
CA ILE A 281 -54.47 -19.69 -14.21
C ILE A 281 -55.13 -19.71 -15.60
N ALA A 282 -54.35 -19.90 -16.67
CA ALA A 282 -54.88 -20.00 -18.04
C ALA A 282 -55.87 -21.17 -18.20
N MET A 283 -55.51 -22.37 -17.72
CA MET A 283 -56.38 -23.54 -17.71
C MET A 283 -57.64 -23.34 -16.87
N ASN A 284 -57.58 -22.60 -15.76
CA ASN A 284 -58.75 -22.34 -14.92
C ASN A 284 -59.63 -21.18 -15.44
N THR A 285 -59.10 -20.35 -16.35
CA THR A 285 -59.85 -19.27 -17.02
C THR A 285 -60.68 -19.80 -18.20
N LEU A 286 -60.21 -20.84 -18.89
CA LEU A 286 -60.89 -21.47 -20.03
C LEU A 286 -62.24 -22.19 -19.71
N PRO A 287 -62.44 -22.88 -18.57
CA PRO A 287 -63.71 -23.56 -18.28
C PRO A 287 -64.85 -22.59 -17.96
N HIS A 288 -64.57 -21.34 -17.55
CA HIS A 288 -65.62 -20.37 -17.28
C HIS A 288 -66.13 -19.64 -18.53
N SER A 289 -65.33 -19.48 -19.59
CA SER A 289 -65.80 -18.87 -20.85
C SER A 289 -66.74 -19.78 -21.62
N GLU A 290 -66.45 -21.08 -21.71
CA GLU A 290 -67.31 -22.02 -22.44
C GLU A 290 -68.65 -22.28 -21.75
N ILE A 291 -68.69 -22.34 -20.42
CA ILE A 291 -69.94 -22.51 -19.66
C ILE A 291 -70.83 -21.25 -19.78
N SER A 292 -70.23 -20.06 -19.87
CA SER A 292 -70.96 -18.80 -20.03
C SER A 292 -71.58 -18.67 -21.42
N GLU A 293 -70.84 -19.02 -22.48
CA GLU A 293 -71.36 -18.99 -23.86
C GLU A 293 -72.42 -20.08 -24.11
N GLN A 294 -72.25 -21.29 -23.55
CA GLN A 294 -73.25 -22.35 -23.69
C GLN A 294 -74.54 -22.04 -22.91
N GLN A 295 -74.46 -21.43 -21.72
CA GLN A 295 -75.65 -21.02 -20.96
C GLN A 295 -76.35 -19.79 -21.56
N GLY A 296 -75.61 -18.85 -22.16
CA GLY A 296 -76.18 -17.73 -22.92
C GLY A 296 -76.97 -18.21 -24.14
N THR A 297 -76.35 -19.08 -24.94
CA THR A 297 -76.95 -19.63 -26.17
C THR A 297 -78.16 -20.53 -25.88
N GLN A 298 -78.12 -21.34 -24.82
CA GLN A 298 -79.29 -22.13 -24.40
C GLN A 298 -80.44 -21.28 -23.86
N ARG A 299 -80.17 -20.18 -23.14
CA ARG A 299 -81.23 -19.26 -22.67
C ARG A 299 -81.89 -18.50 -23.82
N GLU A 300 -81.14 -18.14 -24.86
CA GLU A 300 -81.66 -17.44 -26.03
C GLU A 300 -82.57 -18.35 -26.86
N ASN A 301 -82.16 -19.60 -27.12
CA ASN A 301 -82.99 -20.59 -27.81
C ASN A 301 -84.27 -20.98 -27.05
N ARG A 302 -84.27 -20.92 -25.71
CA ARG A 302 -85.47 -21.22 -24.89
C ARG A 302 -86.48 -20.07 -24.81
N ARG A 303 -86.11 -18.85 -25.24
CA ARG A 303 -87.03 -17.71 -25.32
C ARG A 303 -87.68 -17.57 -26.70
N ALA A 304 -87.14 -18.24 -27.72
CA ALA A 304 -87.59 -18.17 -29.11
C ALA A 304 -88.51 -19.32 -29.54
N ALA A 305 -88.84 -20.25 -28.63
CA ALA A 305 -89.79 -21.34 -28.81
C ALA A 305 -90.94 -21.21 -27.79
#